data_AF-A0A962WX19-F1
#
_entry.id   AF-A0A962WX19-F1
#
_cell.length_a   1.000
_cell.length_b   1.000
_cell.length_c   1.000
_cell.angle_alpha   90.00
_cell.angle_beta   90.00
_cell.angle_gamma   90.00
#
_symmetry.space_group_name_H-M   'P 1'
#
loop_
_entity.id
_entity.type
_entity.pdbx_description
1 polymer ?
#
loop_
_entity_poly.entity_id
_entity_poly.type
_entity_poly.pdbx_seq_one_letter_code
_entity_poly.pdbx_strand_id
1 'polypeptide(L)'
;MDNKPTLIAIASIAALCLITLLTLTAYPKYKIIGPELLVNHDFSEQFTGWEKQGDPDNFRSTEDFIELSQDAAWQNTQLIQRLTPSGAPSSYLLSGELAVEGLIAGEKPWQRGGLLLLRLNENGERIASDDVTSLDGDLTWARHQAFIDIPPATAGVAVAARILEATGSLRIKSLSLLPAEQQAWFETIRYGFIVIWAMAIFALLWFIIRNHGVTTPLLVVLILAGLAFIGTLMPRDTVIGLDARITELLPNFLNDGLKQVLNSIFPGYIKHANQEISKLGHWLIFALLGLSSALYFRKYSLWICGFALLTMAATTETLQLLTDARSANIRDLLIDSAGILAGFLLATPLRLGGRQATTVN
;
A
#
# COMPACT_ATOMS: atom_id res chain seq x y z
N MET A 1 13.77 -37.76 -2.95
CA MET A 1 14.65 -36.65 -2.55
C MET A 1 14.21 -36.22 -1.17
N ASP A 2 15.18 -35.99 -0.28
CA ASP A 2 14.88 -35.47 1.05
C ASP A 2 14.47 -34.00 0.94
N ASN A 3 13.18 -33.71 1.16
CA ASN A 3 12.65 -32.34 1.10
C ASN A 3 12.86 -31.57 2.42
N LYS A 4 13.41 -32.22 3.47
CA LYS A 4 13.60 -31.61 4.79
C LYS A 4 14.38 -30.29 4.74
N PRO A 5 15.52 -30.16 4.03
CA PRO A 5 16.26 -28.90 4.00
C PRO A 5 15.44 -27.74 3.44
N THR A 6 14.69 -27.99 2.36
CA THR A 6 13.82 -26.99 1.73
C THR A 6 12.68 -26.59 2.67
N LEU A 7 12.03 -27.54 3.34
CA LEU A 7 10.95 -27.26 4.29
C LEU A 7 11.47 -26.47 5.50
N ILE A 8 12.66 -26.77 6.00
CA ILE A 8 13.31 -26.01 7.08
C ILE A 8 13.57 -24.57 6.63
N ALA A 9 14.07 -24.36 5.41
CA ALA A 9 14.30 -23.02 4.87
C ALA A 9 12.99 -22.22 4.76
N ILE A 10 11.94 -22.81 4.19
CA ILE A 10 10.60 -22.20 4.10
C ILE A 10 10.09 -21.82 5.49
N ALA A 11 10.12 -22.75 6.45
CA ALA A 11 9.67 -22.50 7.81
C ALA A 11 10.47 -21.39 8.51
N SER A 12 11.79 -21.34 8.28
CA SER A 12 12.67 -20.31 8.85
C SER A 12 12.34 -18.91 8.32
N ILE A 13 12.10 -18.78 7.01
CA ILE A 13 11.69 -17.50 6.41
C ILE A 13 10.29 -17.10 6.89
N ALA A 14 9.35 -18.04 6.95
CA ALA A 14 8.00 -17.77 7.45
C ALA A 14 8.03 -17.32 8.93
N ALA A 15 8.87 -17.94 9.76
CA ALA A 15 9.08 -17.53 11.14
C ALA A 15 9.69 -16.12 11.23
N LEU A 16 10.65 -15.79 10.37
CA LEU A 16 11.23 -14.45 10.31
C LEU A 16 10.19 -13.40 9.89
N CYS A 17 9.31 -13.72 8.93
CA CYS A 17 8.17 -12.85 8.58
C CYS A 17 7.28 -12.60 9.80
N LEU A 18 6.88 -13.66 10.50
CA LEU A 18 6.00 -13.56 11.65
C LEU A 18 6.64 -12.74 12.78
N ILE A 19 7.91 -12.97 13.10
CA ILE A 19 8.64 -12.22 14.13
C ILE A 19 8.74 -10.74 13.75
N THR A 20 9.08 -10.44 12.49
CA THR A 20 9.16 -9.05 11.99
C THR A 20 7.80 -8.36 12.11
N LEU A 21 6.74 -9.01 11.62
CA LEU A 21 5.37 -8.49 11.68
C LEU A 21 4.93 -8.25 13.12
N LEU A 22 5.05 -9.24 14.00
CA LEU A 22 4.66 -9.12 15.41
C LEU A 22 5.44 -8.02 16.12
N THR A 23 6.74 -7.89 15.86
CA THR A 23 7.56 -6.84 16.49
C THR A 23 7.13 -5.45 16.03
N LEU A 24 6.98 -5.23 14.72
CA LEU A 24 6.64 -3.91 14.18
C LEU A 24 5.19 -3.50 14.41
N THR A 25 4.29 -4.46 14.68
CA THR A 25 2.88 -4.19 14.99
C THR A 25 2.62 -4.06 16.49
N ALA A 26 3.32 -4.83 17.34
CA ALA A 26 3.14 -4.77 18.78
C ALA A 26 3.73 -3.50 19.42
N TYR A 27 4.77 -2.94 18.81
CA TYR A 27 5.42 -1.74 19.32
C TYR A 27 5.22 -0.56 18.35
N PRO A 28 4.43 0.46 18.72
CA PRO A 28 4.09 1.55 17.82
C PRO A 28 5.34 2.37 17.46
N LYS A 29 5.52 2.64 16.15
CA LYS A 29 6.62 3.49 15.62
C LYS A 29 6.66 4.86 16.30
N TYR A 30 5.49 5.39 16.67
CA TYR A 30 5.31 6.74 17.20
C TYR A 30 4.73 6.73 18.61
N LYS A 31 5.10 7.74 19.40
CA LYS A 31 4.46 8.09 20.68
C LYS A 31 3.82 9.47 20.57
N ILE A 32 2.67 9.67 21.22
CA ILE A 32 2.02 10.98 21.33
C ILE A 32 2.69 11.76 22.46
N ILE A 33 3.08 13.00 22.21
CA ILE A 33 3.92 13.80 23.14
C ILE A 33 3.25 15.09 23.63
N GLY A 34 2.00 15.37 23.26
CA GLY A 34 1.35 16.62 23.61
C GLY A 34 -0.17 16.58 23.42
N PRO A 35 -0.84 17.70 23.74
CA PRO A 35 -2.29 17.81 23.67
C PRO A 35 -2.80 17.97 22.23
N GLU A 36 -4.12 17.95 22.09
CA GLU A 36 -4.82 18.32 20.87
C GLU A 36 -4.42 19.73 20.40
N LEU A 37 -4.12 19.84 19.11
CA LEU A 37 -3.72 21.11 18.48
C LEU A 37 -4.88 21.78 17.75
N LEU A 38 -5.91 21.02 17.38
CA LEU A 38 -7.09 21.55 16.71
C LEU A 38 -8.03 22.23 17.71
N VAL A 39 -8.53 23.38 17.31
CA VAL A 39 -9.60 24.11 18.01
C VAL A 39 -10.93 23.68 17.42
N ASN A 40 -11.95 23.47 18.27
CA ASN A 40 -13.28 23.06 17.83
C ASN A 40 -13.21 21.81 16.91
N HIS A 41 -12.49 20.80 17.39
CA HIS A 41 -12.16 19.59 16.65
C HIS A 41 -13.31 18.56 16.63
N ASP A 42 -14.27 18.72 17.56
CA ASP A 42 -15.55 18.01 17.61
C ASP A 42 -16.69 18.72 16.86
N PHE A 43 -16.44 19.94 16.36
CA PHE A 43 -17.41 20.80 15.69
C PHE A 43 -18.61 21.23 16.54
N SER A 44 -18.49 21.19 17.88
CA SER A 44 -19.51 21.66 18.80
C SER A 44 -19.85 23.15 18.62
N GLU A 45 -18.89 23.94 18.14
CA GLU A 45 -19.06 25.37 17.78
C GLU A 45 -19.18 25.58 16.26
N GLN A 46 -19.77 24.61 15.54
CA GLN A 46 -19.94 24.61 14.09
C GLN A 46 -18.60 24.80 13.36
N PHE A 47 -18.47 25.84 12.52
CA PHE A 47 -17.25 26.15 11.76
C PHE A 47 -16.29 27.11 12.48
N THR A 48 -16.50 27.41 13.76
CA THR A 48 -15.63 28.34 14.50
C THR A 48 -14.18 27.84 14.50
N GLY A 49 -13.24 28.70 14.09
CA GLY A 49 -11.82 28.34 13.96
C GLY A 49 -11.44 27.63 12.65
N TRP A 50 -12.40 27.40 11.75
CA TRP A 50 -12.16 26.75 10.45
C TRP A 50 -12.40 27.71 9.28
N GLU A 51 -11.47 27.71 8.32
CA GLU A 51 -11.55 28.45 7.06
C GLU A 51 -12.34 27.61 6.03
N LYS A 52 -13.40 28.19 5.47
CA LYS A 52 -14.17 27.60 4.36
C LYS A 52 -13.62 28.08 3.03
N GLN A 53 -13.25 27.16 2.15
CA GLN A 53 -12.86 27.46 0.77
C GLN A 53 -13.78 26.72 -0.20
N GLY A 54 -14.48 27.47 -1.05
CA GLY A 54 -15.49 26.94 -1.97
C GLY A 54 -16.79 27.72 -1.88
N ASP A 55 -17.86 27.18 -2.47
CA ASP A 55 -19.20 27.76 -2.37
C ASP A 55 -19.72 27.66 -0.92
N PRO A 56 -20.17 28.75 -0.27
CA PRO A 56 -20.73 28.69 1.08
C PRO A 56 -21.89 27.71 1.24
N ASP A 57 -22.68 27.46 0.19
CA ASP A 57 -23.82 26.54 0.23
C ASP A 57 -23.41 25.06 0.29
N ASN A 58 -22.14 24.77 -0.02
CA ASN A 58 -21.55 23.44 0.06
C ASN A 58 -21.20 23.01 1.49
N PHE A 59 -21.42 23.86 2.49
CA PHE A 59 -21.07 23.59 3.89
C PHE A 59 -22.31 23.56 4.77
N ARG A 60 -22.54 22.42 5.43
CA ARG A 60 -23.60 22.26 6.43
C ARG A 60 -23.00 21.81 7.75
N SER A 61 -23.53 22.34 8.85
CA SER A 61 -23.15 21.91 10.19
C SER A 61 -24.39 21.38 10.90
N THR A 62 -24.22 20.24 11.55
CA THR A 62 -25.18 19.62 12.46
C THR A 62 -24.58 19.58 13.86
N GLU A 63 -25.35 19.15 14.87
CA GLU A 63 -24.84 19.01 16.24
C GLU A 63 -23.72 17.96 16.35
N ASP A 64 -23.70 16.95 15.46
CA ASP A 64 -22.81 15.78 15.56
C ASP A 64 -21.68 15.76 14.53
N PHE A 65 -21.82 16.48 13.42
CA PHE A 65 -20.87 16.47 12.32
C PHE A 65 -21.00 17.69 11.40
N ILE A 66 -19.96 17.91 10.60
CA ILE A 66 -19.99 18.81 9.46
C ILE A 66 -20.12 18.02 8.15
N GLU A 67 -20.79 18.60 7.17
CA GLU A 67 -20.96 18.04 5.83
C GLU A 67 -20.42 19.01 4.79
N LEU A 68 -19.57 18.49 3.92
CA LEU A 68 -19.14 19.12 2.69
C LEU A 68 -19.91 18.43 1.56
N SER A 69 -20.58 19.18 0.69
CA SER A 69 -21.33 18.62 -0.44
C SER A 69 -20.97 19.34 -1.72
N GLN A 70 -20.92 18.63 -2.84
CA GLN A 70 -20.60 19.23 -4.13
C GLN A 70 -21.41 18.58 -5.25
N ASP A 71 -22.11 19.39 -6.03
CA ASP A 71 -22.93 18.89 -7.15
C ASP A 71 -22.17 18.91 -8.49
N ALA A 72 -21.11 19.70 -8.59
CA ALA A 72 -20.36 19.90 -9.83
C ALA A 72 -18.92 19.40 -9.73
N ALA A 73 -18.51 18.50 -10.62
CA ALA A 73 -17.19 17.86 -10.61
C ALA A 73 -16.01 18.81 -10.92
N TRP A 74 -16.22 20.09 -11.21
CA TRP A 74 -15.16 21.07 -11.45
C TRP A 74 -14.90 22.00 -10.26
N GLN A 75 -15.73 21.92 -9.21
CA GLN A 75 -15.59 22.73 -8.01
C GLN A 75 -14.56 22.11 -7.05
N ASN A 76 -14.13 22.90 -6.08
CA ASN A 76 -13.30 22.44 -4.97
C ASN A 76 -13.92 22.98 -3.67
N THR A 77 -14.21 22.07 -2.75
CA THR A 77 -14.79 22.41 -1.44
C THR A 77 -13.83 21.92 -0.36
N GLN A 78 -13.33 22.82 0.49
CA GLN A 78 -12.38 22.50 1.55
C GLN A 78 -12.71 23.21 2.85
N LEU A 79 -12.50 22.51 3.95
CA LEU A 79 -12.48 23.07 5.30
C LEU A 79 -11.08 22.93 5.88
N ILE A 80 -10.47 24.06 6.27
CA ILE A 80 -9.06 24.13 6.61
C ILE A 80 -8.88 24.78 7.99
N GLN A 81 -8.02 24.20 8.84
CA GLN A 81 -7.52 24.88 10.03
C GLN A 81 -6.00 24.94 9.97
N ARG A 82 -5.47 26.16 9.93
CA ARG A 82 -4.03 26.45 9.82
C ARG A 82 -3.42 26.55 11.21
N LEU A 83 -2.25 25.95 11.36
CA LEU A 83 -1.50 25.90 12.62
C LEU A 83 -0.07 26.34 12.36
N THR A 84 0.43 27.20 13.24
CA THR A 84 1.84 27.63 13.27
C THR A 84 2.45 27.19 14.60
N PRO A 85 2.72 25.89 14.77
CA PRO A 85 3.17 25.35 16.06
C PRO A 85 4.54 25.92 16.41
N SER A 86 4.66 26.46 17.63
CA SER A 86 5.93 26.91 18.19
C SER A 86 6.78 25.69 18.53
N GLY A 87 7.88 25.49 17.79
CA GLY A 87 8.71 24.29 17.93
C GLY A 87 8.03 23.03 17.39
N ALA A 88 7.75 23.04 16.08
CA ALA A 88 7.03 21.97 15.41
C ALA A 88 7.62 20.58 15.72
N PRO A 89 6.83 19.62 16.23
CA PRO A 89 7.26 18.24 16.36
C PRO A 89 7.65 17.67 14.99
N SER A 90 8.48 16.63 15.01
CA SER A 90 8.91 15.93 13.79
C SER A 90 7.78 15.17 13.11
N SER A 91 6.68 14.88 13.83
CA SER A 91 5.57 14.08 13.31
C SER A 91 4.24 14.50 13.95
N TYR A 92 3.13 14.18 13.27
CA TYR A 92 1.77 14.32 13.81
C TYR A 92 0.98 13.03 13.62
N LEU A 93 0.07 12.74 14.56
CA LEU A 93 -1.05 11.84 14.33
C LEU A 93 -2.26 12.67 13.92
N LEU A 94 -2.69 12.55 12.67
CA LEU A 94 -3.96 13.10 12.22
C LEU A 94 -4.99 11.97 12.16
N SER A 95 -6.14 12.17 12.79
CA SER A 95 -7.25 11.21 12.76
C SER A 95 -8.61 11.91 12.66
N GLY A 96 -9.62 11.15 12.22
CA GLY A 96 -11.00 11.61 12.10
C GLY A 96 -11.97 10.47 11.79
N GLU A 97 -13.24 10.67 12.10
CA GLU A 97 -14.33 9.81 11.61
C GLU A 97 -14.94 10.44 10.36
N LEU A 98 -15.00 9.67 9.29
CA LEU A 98 -15.51 10.12 7.99
C LEU A 98 -16.63 9.18 7.52
N ALA A 99 -17.61 9.74 6.83
CA ALA A 99 -18.61 9.02 6.05
C ALA A 99 -18.77 9.72 4.70
N VAL A 100 -19.03 8.95 3.65
CA VAL A 100 -19.28 9.50 2.30
C VAL A 100 -20.57 8.92 1.74
N GLU A 101 -21.31 9.76 1.01
CA GLU A 101 -22.57 9.38 0.37
C GLU A 101 -22.59 9.92 -1.07
N GLY A 102 -22.78 9.01 -2.02
CA GLY A 102 -22.83 9.33 -3.44
C GLY A 102 -21.54 9.98 -3.96
N LEU A 103 -20.39 9.74 -3.33
CA LEU A 103 -19.14 10.40 -3.69
C LEU A 103 -18.57 9.80 -4.99
N ILE A 104 -18.65 10.54 -6.09
CA ILE A 104 -18.13 10.12 -7.39
C ILE A 104 -16.82 10.86 -7.63
N ALA A 105 -15.73 10.09 -7.60
CA ALA A 105 -14.38 10.60 -7.90
C ALA A 105 -14.25 11.03 -9.37
N GLY A 106 -13.36 11.98 -9.62
CA GLY A 106 -12.95 12.36 -10.98
C GLY A 106 -11.99 11.36 -11.63
N GLU A 107 -11.50 11.71 -12.82
CA GLU A 107 -10.55 10.92 -13.60
C GLU A 107 -9.17 10.78 -12.94
N LYS A 108 -8.72 11.80 -12.20
CA LYS A 108 -7.38 11.86 -11.60
C LYS A 108 -7.40 11.37 -10.16
N PRO A 109 -6.31 10.75 -9.65
CA PRO A 109 -6.27 10.20 -8.29
C PRO A 109 -6.54 11.19 -7.17
N TRP A 110 -6.24 12.48 -7.39
CA TRP A 110 -6.47 13.54 -6.42
C TRP A 110 -7.90 14.12 -6.46
N GLN A 111 -8.70 13.78 -7.47
CA GLN A 111 -10.08 14.26 -7.64
C GLN A 111 -11.05 13.44 -6.78
N ARG A 112 -10.97 13.60 -5.45
CA ARG A 112 -11.68 12.80 -4.45
C ARG A 112 -12.03 13.58 -3.19
N GLY A 113 -12.90 12.98 -2.38
CA GLY A 113 -13.11 13.37 -0.98
C GLY A 113 -11.99 12.84 -0.08
N GLY A 114 -11.66 13.52 1.01
CA GLY A 114 -10.68 12.99 1.95
C GLY A 114 -10.25 13.93 3.08
N LEU A 115 -9.33 13.40 3.89
CA LEU A 115 -8.67 14.08 5.00
C LEU A 115 -7.16 14.07 4.75
N LEU A 116 -6.49 15.20 4.96
CA LEU A 116 -5.06 15.33 4.74
C LEU A 116 -4.42 16.38 5.65
N LEU A 117 -3.10 16.29 5.74
CA LEU A 117 -2.26 17.32 6.34
C LEU A 117 -1.53 18.08 5.22
N LEU A 118 -1.67 19.40 5.24
CA LEU A 118 -0.93 20.33 4.38
C LEU A 118 0.33 20.79 5.09
N ARG A 119 1.45 20.82 4.36
CA ARG A 119 2.71 21.43 4.81
C ARG A 119 2.80 22.84 4.23
N LEU A 120 3.11 23.81 5.07
CA LEU A 120 3.18 25.23 4.73
C LEU A 120 4.61 25.78 4.86
N ASN A 121 4.97 26.71 3.99
CA ASN A 121 6.19 27.52 4.11
C ASN A 121 5.99 28.71 5.07
N GLU A 122 7.03 29.53 5.25
CA GLU A 122 7.01 30.72 6.12
C GLU A 122 5.96 31.76 5.69
N ASN A 123 5.58 31.78 4.41
CA ASN A 123 4.54 32.65 3.86
C ASN A 123 3.12 32.09 4.04
N GLY A 124 2.98 30.89 4.62
CA GLY A 124 1.69 30.20 4.75
C GLY A 124 1.20 29.52 3.46
N GLU A 125 2.05 29.40 2.45
CA GLU A 125 1.73 28.75 1.17
C GLU A 125 1.99 27.24 1.26
N ARG A 126 1.15 26.45 0.58
CA ARG A 126 1.28 25.00 0.53
C ARG A 126 2.52 24.59 -0.26
N ILE A 127 3.41 23.82 0.36
CA ILE A 127 4.57 23.19 -0.30
C ILE A 127 4.32 21.71 -0.63
N ALA A 128 3.53 21.02 0.17
CA ALA A 128 3.22 19.60 0.00
C ALA A 128 1.95 19.22 0.77
N SER A 129 1.48 17.99 0.56
CA SER A 129 0.32 17.43 1.26
C SER A 129 0.47 15.92 1.44
N ASP A 130 -0.02 15.42 2.56
CA ASP A 130 -0.01 14.01 2.91
C ASP A 130 -1.44 13.57 3.23
N ASP A 131 -1.98 12.68 2.40
CA ASP A 131 -3.35 12.19 2.57
C ASP A 131 -3.40 11.18 3.73
N VAL A 132 -4.30 11.42 4.69
CA VAL A 132 -4.68 10.42 5.70
C VAL A 132 -5.59 9.38 5.07
N THR A 133 -6.54 9.85 4.27
CA THR A 133 -7.42 8.99 3.50
C THR A 133 -7.99 9.74 2.29
N SER A 134 -8.25 8.99 1.23
CA SER A 134 -8.89 9.46 0.00
C SER A 134 -10.02 8.50 -0.30
N LEU A 135 -11.24 9.03 -0.35
CA LEU A 135 -12.50 8.29 -0.35
C LEU A 135 -13.26 8.47 -1.67
N ASP A 136 -14.05 7.46 -2.00
CA ASP A 136 -14.95 7.40 -3.15
C ASP A 136 -16.07 6.37 -2.88
N GLY A 137 -17.20 6.54 -3.55
CA GLY A 137 -18.42 5.74 -3.37
C GLY A 137 -19.16 6.07 -2.07
N ASP A 138 -19.79 5.04 -1.51
CA ASP A 138 -20.50 5.11 -0.24
C ASP A 138 -19.67 4.46 0.87
N LEU A 139 -19.59 5.13 2.02
CA LEU A 139 -18.91 4.63 3.21
C LEU A 139 -19.68 5.10 4.44
N THR A 140 -20.09 4.16 5.28
CA THR A 140 -20.60 4.47 6.62
C THR A 140 -19.46 4.99 7.51
N TRP A 141 -19.80 5.57 8.67
CA TRP A 141 -18.80 6.09 9.60
C TRP A 141 -17.64 5.11 9.85
N ALA A 142 -16.45 5.53 9.46
CA ALA A 142 -15.22 4.80 9.67
C ALA A 142 -14.15 5.76 10.22
N ARG A 143 -13.34 5.25 11.15
CA ARG A 143 -12.22 6.00 11.70
C ARG A 143 -11.00 5.85 10.79
N HIS A 144 -10.43 6.97 10.40
CA HIS A 144 -9.20 7.05 9.62
C HIS A 144 -8.12 7.75 10.43
N GLN A 145 -6.88 7.27 10.31
CA GLN A 145 -5.75 7.87 10.99
C GLN A 145 -4.45 7.60 10.25
N ALA A 146 -3.52 8.54 10.31
CA ALA A 146 -2.16 8.38 9.81
C ALA A 146 -1.17 9.16 10.66
N PHE A 147 0.02 8.58 10.84
CA PHE A 147 1.18 9.31 11.32
C PHE A 147 1.88 9.95 10.13
N ILE A 148 2.20 11.23 10.23
CA ILE A 148 2.76 12.03 9.15
C ILE A 148 4.04 12.69 9.65
N ASP A 149 5.16 12.36 9.02
CA ASP A 149 6.46 12.96 9.31
C ASP A 149 6.61 14.32 8.60
N ILE A 150 7.20 15.27 9.30
CA ILE A 150 7.28 16.67 8.90
C ILE A 150 8.75 17.04 8.70
N PRO A 151 9.15 17.40 7.48
CA PRO A 151 10.52 17.84 7.23
C PRO A 151 10.85 19.09 8.07
N PRO A 152 12.10 19.24 8.56
CA PRO A 152 12.53 20.40 9.34
C PRO A 152 12.32 21.77 8.65
N ALA A 153 12.22 21.79 7.32
CA ALA A 153 11.98 23.01 6.54
C ALA A 153 10.50 23.47 6.53
N THR A 154 9.60 22.77 7.23
CA THR A 154 8.16 23.09 7.29
C THR A 154 7.92 24.16 8.37
N ALA A 155 7.39 25.33 7.99
CA ALA A 155 7.14 26.43 8.92
C ALA A 155 5.75 26.36 9.59
N GLY A 156 4.80 25.66 8.96
CA GLY A 156 3.46 25.46 9.50
C GLY A 156 2.78 24.25 8.89
N VAL A 157 1.66 23.86 9.49
CA VAL A 157 0.81 22.79 8.97
C VAL A 157 -0.63 23.24 8.91
N ALA A 158 -1.45 22.60 8.08
CA ALA A 158 -2.89 22.78 8.14
C ALA A 158 -3.60 21.44 7.99
N VAL A 159 -4.66 21.24 8.76
CA VAL A 159 -5.55 20.10 8.56
C VAL A 159 -6.60 20.52 7.53
N ALA A 160 -6.80 19.69 6.52
CA ALA A 160 -7.79 19.95 5.48
C ALA A 160 -8.69 18.73 5.27
N ALA A 161 -9.98 18.98 5.36
CA ALA A 161 -11.03 18.12 4.85
C ALA A 161 -11.45 18.65 3.48
N ARG A 162 -11.59 17.80 2.46
CA ARG A 162 -11.84 18.27 1.09
C ARG A 162 -12.72 17.35 0.26
N ILE A 163 -13.38 17.94 -0.73
CA ILE A 163 -13.87 17.32 -1.96
C ILE A 163 -13.18 18.08 -3.11
N LEU A 164 -12.33 17.41 -3.87
CA LEU A 164 -11.66 18.00 -5.04
C LEU A 164 -12.24 17.46 -6.32
N GLU A 165 -12.75 18.34 -7.17
CA GLU A 165 -13.18 18.02 -8.54
C GLU A 165 -13.97 16.68 -8.63
N ALA A 166 -14.88 16.50 -7.67
CA ALA A 166 -15.69 15.30 -7.46
C ALA A 166 -17.10 15.72 -7.04
N THR A 167 -18.07 14.82 -7.12
CA THR A 167 -19.46 15.10 -6.70
C THR A 167 -19.87 14.22 -5.54
N GLY A 168 -20.87 14.62 -4.77
CA GLY A 168 -21.40 13.87 -3.62
C GLY A 168 -21.13 14.59 -2.30
N SER A 169 -21.23 13.86 -1.18
CA SER A 169 -21.01 14.43 0.15
C SER A 169 -19.98 13.70 0.99
N LEU A 170 -19.31 14.47 1.84
CA LEU A 170 -18.33 14.05 2.82
C LEU A 170 -18.75 14.59 4.19
N ARG A 171 -19.02 13.68 5.13
CA ARG A 171 -19.38 13.99 6.51
C ARG A 171 -18.21 13.67 7.43
N ILE A 172 -17.96 14.55 8.39
CA ILE A 172 -16.76 14.50 9.22
C ILE A 172 -17.10 14.87 10.66
N LYS A 173 -16.53 14.11 11.60
CA LYS A 173 -16.57 14.42 13.03
C LYS A 173 -15.33 13.90 13.75
N SER A 174 -15.14 14.38 14.98
CA SER A 174 -14.06 13.93 15.86
C SER A 174 -12.68 14.04 15.22
N LEU A 175 -12.37 15.17 14.58
CA LEU A 175 -11.03 15.41 14.06
C LEU A 175 -10.06 15.53 15.24
N SER A 176 -8.81 15.13 15.01
CA SER A 176 -7.77 15.24 16.02
C SER A 176 -6.41 15.33 15.36
N LEU A 177 -5.61 16.33 15.76
CA LEU A 177 -4.22 16.47 15.38
C LEU A 177 -3.36 16.50 16.65
N LEU A 178 -2.66 15.40 16.89
CA LEU A 178 -1.81 15.24 18.06
C LEU A 178 -0.33 15.28 17.65
N PRO A 179 0.52 16.02 18.37
CA PRO A 179 1.96 16.00 18.13
C PRO A 179 2.51 14.61 18.48
N ALA A 180 3.32 14.06 17.59
CA ALA A 180 3.90 12.74 17.73
C ALA A 180 5.42 12.79 17.52
N GLU A 181 6.12 11.84 18.12
CA GLU A 181 7.55 11.66 17.92
C GLU A 181 7.83 10.21 17.59
N GLN A 182 8.69 9.98 16.60
CA GLN A 182 9.18 8.65 16.32
C GLN A 182 10.03 8.15 17.50
N GLN A 183 9.79 6.92 17.93
CA GLN A 183 10.56 6.36 19.04
C GLN A 183 11.99 6.02 18.58
N ALA A 184 13.01 6.48 19.32
CA ALA A 184 14.42 6.33 18.95
C ALA A 184 14.85 4.86 18.75
N TRP A 185 14.26 3.91 19.49
CA TRP A 185 14.57 2.48 19.36
C TRP A 185 14.02 1.87 18.05
N PHE A 186 13.01 2.47 17.41
CA PHE A 186 12.36 1.90 16.22
C PHE A 186 13.35 1.77 15.08
N GLU A 187 14.16 2.80 14.84
CA GLU A 187 15.20 2.77 13.80
C GLU A 187 16.22 1.67 14.03
N THR A 188 16.66 1.49 15.28
CA THR A 188 17.60 0.41 15.63
C THR A 188 17.00 -0.96 15.35
N ILE A 189 15.74 -1.20 15.74
CA ILE A 189 15.05 -2.47 15.46
C ILE A 189 14.86 -2.67 13.95
N ARG A 190 14.43 -1.63 13.24
CA ARG A 190 14.23 -1.66 11.77
C ARG A 190 15.52 -2.01 11.04
N TYR A 191 16.62 -1.32 11.30
CA TYR A 191 17.91 -1.63 10.68
C TYR A 191 18.43 -3.01 11.10
N GLY A 192 18.19 -3.42 12.34
CA GLY A 192 18.46 -4.79 12.79
C GLY A 192 17.75 -5.83 11.93
N PHE A 193 16.45 -5.66 11.67
CA PHE A 193 15.70 -6.53 10.77
C PHE A 193 16.21 -6.47 9.34
N ILE A 194 16.55 -5.30 8.80
CA ILE A 194 17.11 -5.18 7.45
C ILE A 194 18.39 -6.02 7.31
N VAL A 195 19.30 -5.94 8.29
CA VAL A 195 20.53 -6.75 8.30
C VAL A 195 20.22 -8.25 8.37
N ILE A 196 19.30 -8.65 9.27
CA ILE A 196 18.87 -10.06 9.40
C ILE A 196 18.26 -10.56 8.08
N TRP A 197 17.41 -9.77 7.43
CA TRP A 197 16.81 -10.11 6.14
C TRP A 197 17.84 -10.21 5.03
N ALA A 198 18.79 -9.27 4.95
CA ALA A 198 19.87 -9.33 3.97
C ALA A 198 20.71 -10.61 4.13
N MET A 199 21.05 -10.99 5.37
CA MET A 199 21.74 -12.25 5.66
C MET A 199 20.90 -13.47 5.29
N ALA A 200 19.60 -13.47 5.60
CA ALA A 200 18.70 -14.57 5.28
C ALA A 200 18.53 -14.77 3.76
N ILE A 201 18.36 -13.67 3.01
CA ILE A 201 18.28 -13.69 1.54
C ILE A 201 19.61 -14.18 0.96
N PHE A 202 20.74 -13.68 1.45
CA PHE A 202 22.06 -14.14 1.00
C PHE A 202 22.27 -15.63 1.27
N ALA A 203 21.95 -16.11 2.47
CA ALA A 203 22.04 -17.52 2.83
C ALA A 203 21.11 -18.40 1.97
N LEU A 204 19.90 -17.93 1.67
CA LEU A 204 18.96 -18.61 0.80
C LEU A 204 19.47 -18.70 -0.65
N LEU A 205 19.96 -17.59 -1.20
CA LEU A 205 20.55 -17.55 -2.54
C LEU A 205 21.76 -18.49 -2.63
N TRP A 206 22.66 -18.43 -1.64
CA TRP A 206 23.79 -19.34 -1.54
C TRP A 206 23.34 -20.81 -1.49
N PHE A 207 22.34 -21.14 -0.67
CA PHE A 207 21.78 -22.48 -0.57
C PHE A 207 21.18 -22.96 -1.90
N ILE A 208 20.41 -22.11 -2.59
CA ILE A 208 19.81 -22.44 -3.89
C ILE A 208 20.91 -22.70 -4.92
N ILE A 209 21.87 -21.78 -5.06
CA ILE A 209 22.98 -21.87 -6.03
C ILE A 209 23.84 -23.11 -5.75
N ARG A 210 24.17 -23.38 -4.49
CA ARG A 210 24.97 -24.54 -4.10
C ARG A 210 24.29 -25.88 -4.45
N ASN A 211 22.98 -25.97 -4.26
CA ASN A 211 22.24 -27.22 -4.45
C ASN A 211 21.75 -27.44 -5.88
N HIS A 212 21.53 -26.37 -6.65
CA HIS A 212 20.98 -26.44 -8.01
C HIS A 212 21.96 -26.02 -9.11
N GLY A 213 23.11 -25.45 -8.75
CA GLY A 213 24.02 -24.80 -9.69
C GLY A 213 23.40 -23.52 -10.27
N VAL A 214 24.10 -22.89 -11.21
CA VAL A 214 23.57 -21.74 -11.96
C VAL A 214 23.16 -22.23 -13.34
N THR A 215 21.86 -22.46 -13.55
CA THR A 215 21.31 -22.83 -14.86
C THR A 215 20.43 -21.72 -15.41
N THR A 216 20.28 -21.63 -16.73
CA THR A 216 19.44 -20.61 -17.38
C THR A 216 18.01 -20.55 -16.82
N PRO A 217 17.29 -21.67 -16.62
CA PRO A 217 15.94 -21.61 -16.06
C PRO A 217 15.92 -21.14 -14.59
N LEU A 218 16.94 -21.48 -13.79
CA LEU A 218 17.04 -20.95 -12.43
C LEU A 218 17.28 -19.44 -12.45
N LEU A 219 18.14 -18.96 -13.34
CA LEU A 219 18.38 -17.53 -13.51
C LEU A 219 17.09 -16.79 -13.84
N VAL A 220 16.20 -17.36 -14.67
CA VAL A 220 14.87 -16.77 -14.95
C VAL A 220 14.05 -16.65 -13.66
N VAL A 221 13.96 -17.71 -12.85
CA VAL A 221 13.24 -17.66 -11.56
C VAL A 221 13.85 -16.61 -10.63
N LEU A 222 15.18 -16.55 -10.54
CA LEU A 222 15.88 -15.57 -9.68
C LEU A 222 15.70 -14.13 -10.17
N ILE A 223 15.68 -13.89 -11.48
CA ILE A 223 15.43 -12.57 -12.06
C ILE A 223 14.00 -12.13 -11.76
N LEU A 224 13.01 -13.00 -11.98
CA LEU A 224 11.61 -12.70 -11.66
C LEU A 224 11.44 -12.41 -10.16
N ALA A 225 12.13 -13.18 -9.30
CA ALA A 225 12.09 -12.94 -7.86
C ALA A 225 12.73 -11.60 -7.49
N GLY A 226 13.89 -11.29 -8.08
CA GLY A 226 14.56 -10.01 -7.91
C GLY A 226 13.69 -8.83 -8.35
N LEU A 227 13.00 -8.96 -9.48
CA LEU A 227 12.06 -7.93 -9.97
C LEU A 227 10.88 -7.72 -8.99
N ALA A 228 10.35 -8.78 -8.38
CA ALA A 228 9.30 -8.65 -7.36
C ALA A 228 9.81 -7.92 -6.10
N PHE A 229 11.03 -8.23 -5.64
CA PHE A 229 11.65 -7.51 -4.52
C PHE A 229 11.96 -6.05 -4.86
N ILE A 230 12.47 -5.78 -6.06
CA ILE A 230 12.75 -4.40 -6.50
C ILE A 230 11.46 -3.60 -6.55
N GLY A 231 10.38 -4.15 -7.13
CA GLY A 231 9.09 -3.46 -7.20
C GLY A 231 8.49 -3.14 -5.83
N THR A 232 8.61 -4.08 -4.87
CA THR A 232 8.05 -3.92 -3.52
C THR A 232 8.86 -2.98 -2.63
N LEU A 233 10.18 -2.95 -2.79
CA LEU A 233 11.08 -2.06 -2.04
C LEU A 233 11.24 -0.66 -2.65
N MET A 234 10.69 -0.45 -3.85
CA MET A 234 10.81 0.83 -4.55
C MET A 234 10.00 1.94 -3.84
N PRO A 235 10.56 3.16 -3.72
CA PRO A 235 9.83 4.31 -3.21
C PRO A 235 8.51 4.54 -3.95
N ARG A 236 7.47 4.96 -3.22
CA ARG A 236 6.12 5.12 -3.77
C ARG A 236 6.08 6.07 -4.96
N ASP A 237 6.81 7.19 -4.88
CA ASP A 237 6.85 8.19 -5.95
C ASP A 237 7.43 7.64 -7.25
N THR A 238 8.43 6.78 -7.15
CA THR A 238 9.02 6.11 -8.32
C THR A 238 8.04 5.13 -8.96
N VAL A 239 7.29 4.38 -8.14
CA VAL A 239 6.25 3.47 -8.65
C VAL A 239 5.12 4.25 -9.33
N ILE A 240 4.66 5.37 -8.77
CA ILE A 240 3.64 6.21 -9.41
C ILE A 240 4.12 6.73 -10.78
N GLY A 241 5.38 7.18 -10.85
CA GLY A 241 5.98 7.64 -12.11
C GLY A 241 6.12 6.51 -13.14
N LEU A 242 6.43 5.30 -12.69
CA LEU A 242 6.53 4.12 -13.56
C LEU A 242 5.14 3.67 -14.05
N ASP A 243 4.15 3.62 -13.16
CA ASP A 243 2.78 3.23 -13.48
C ASP A 243 2.19 4.16 -14.55
N ALA A 244 2.41 5.48 -14.43
CA ALA A 244 1.98 6.45 -15.43
C ALA A 244 2.57 6.16 -16.82
N ARG A 245 3.87 5.84 -16.89
CA ARG A 245 4.55 5.49 -18.15
C ARG A 245 4.08 4.16 -18.72
N ILE A 246 3.87 3.15 -17.87
CA ILE A 246 3.34 1.85 -18.30
C ILE A 246 1.93 2.02 -18.85
N THR A 247 1.09 2.81 -18.20
CA THR A 247 -0.29 3.11 -18.66
C THR A 247 -0.29 3.65 -20.07
N GLU A 248 0.60 4.60 -20.34
CA GLU A 248 0.70 5.27 -21.64
C GLU A 248 1.15 4.32 -22.76
N LEU A 249 1.99 3.33 -22.43
CA LEU A 249 2.51 2.36 -23.39
C LEU A 249 1.60 1.14 -23.59
N LEU A 250 0.72 0.84 -22.63
CA LEU A 250 -0.11 -0.36 -22.66
C LEU A 250 -1.32 -0.18 -23.60
N PRO A 251 -1.52 -1.05 -24.60
CA PRO A 251 -2.70 -1.00 -25.46
C PRO A 251 -4.01 -1.11 -24.65
N ASN A 252 -4.98 -0.25 -24.95
CA ASN A 252 -6.26 -0.18 -24.22
C ASN A 252 -6.96 -1.54 -24.09
N PHE A 253 -6.98 -2.35 -25.17
CA PHE A 253 -7.64 -3.65 -25.16
C PHE A 253 -7.03 -4.65 -24.15
N LEU A 254 -5.70 -4.58 -23.92
CA LEU A 254 -5.04 -5.40 -22.90
C LEU A 254 -5.40 -4.90 -21.51
N ASN A 255 -5.37 -3.58 -21.32
CA ASN A 255 -5.73 -2.97 -20.04
C ASN A 255 -7.16 -3.36 -19.64
N ASP A 256 -8.12 -3.16 -20.54
CA ASP A 256 -9.54 -3.44 -20.28
C ASP A 256 -9.82 -4.92 -20.02
N GLY A 257 -9.21 -5.82 -20.82
CA GLY A 257 -9.35 -7.26 -20.61
C GLY A 257 -8.79 -7.72 -19.26
N LEU A 258 -7.64 -7.17 -18.85
CA LEU A 258 -7.02 -7.50 -17.57
C LEU A 258 -7.83 -6.96 -16.39
N LYS A 259 -8.34 -5.72 -16.49
CA LYS A 259 -9.26 -5.15 -15.50
C LYS A 259 -10.49 -6.03 -15.32
N GLN A 260 -11.09 -6.50 -16.43
CA GLN A 260 -12.27 -7.36 -16.38
C GLN A 260 -12.01 -8.67 -15.64
N VAL A 261 -10.87 -9.31 -15.91
CA VAL A 261 -10.46 -10.54 -15.21
C VAL A 261 -10.25 -10.27 -13.73
N LEU A 262 -9.48 -9.24 -13.39
CA LEU A 262 -9.18 -8.91 -11.99
C LEU A 262 -10.44 -8.51 -11.21
N ASN A 263 -11.34 -7.72 -11.79
CA ASN A 263 -12.63 -7.38 -11.17
C ASN A 263 -13.56 -8.59 -11.02
N SER A 264 -13.46 -9.58 -11.90
CA SER A 264 -14.23 -10.82 -11.75
C SER A 264 -13.73 -11.68 -10.59
N ILE A 265 -12.42 -11.65 -10.32
CA ILE A 265 -11.81 -12.38 -9.20
C ILE A 265 -11.96 -11.60 -7.89
N PHE A 266 -11.83 -10.28 -7.95
CA PHE A 266 -11.89 -9.36 -6.81
C PHE A 266 -12.89 -8.22 -7.07
N PRO A 267 -14.21 -8.46 -6.87
CA PRO A 267 -15.24 -7.45 -7.14
C PRO A 267 -15.04 -6.18 -6.32
N GLY A 268 -15.14 -5.01 -6.96
CA GLY A 268 -14.99 -3.70 -6.31
C GLY A 268 -13.56 -3.35 -5.88
N TYR A 269 -12.58 -4.17 -6.27
CA TYR A 269 -11.17 -3.95 -5.95
C TYR A 269 -10.52 -2.91 -6.88
N ILE A 270 -10.90 -2.93 -8.16
CA ILE A 270 -10.42 -2.01 -9.18
C ILE A 270 -11.50 -0.96 -9.42
N LYS A 271 -11.40 0.15 -8.68
CA LYS A 271 -12.26 1.32 -8.92
C LYS A 271 -11.58 2.42 -9.76
N HIS A 272 -10.24 2.43 -9.85
CA HIS A 272 -9.51 3.55 -10.46
C HIS A 272 -8.20 3.17 -11.14
N ALA A 273 -8.02 3.72 -12.35
CA ALA A 273 -6.96 3.42 -13.32
C ALA A 273 -5.54 3.27 -12.74
N ASN A 274 -5.14 4.13 -11.81
CA ASN A 274 -3.74 4.18 -11.36
C ASN A 274 -3.39 3.14 -10.27
N GLN A 275 -4.37 2.60 -9.57
CA GLN A 275 -4.13 1.48 -8.64
C GLN A 275 -4.13 0.13 -9.37
N GLU A 276 -4.49 0.10 -10.65
CA GLU A 276 -4.73 -1.14 -11.40
C GLU A 276 -3.44 -1.75 -11.92
N ILE A 277 -2.48 -0.92 -12.34
CA ILE A 277 -1.27 -1.39 -13.03
C ILE A 277 -0.27 -2.01 -12.06
N SER A 278 -0.02 -1.36 -10.92
CA SER A 278 0.86 -1.96 -9.91
C SER A 278 0.33 -3.32 -9.43
N LYS A 279 -0.99 -3.44 -9.20
CA LYS A 279 -1.62 -4.71 -8.80
C LYS A 279 -1.58 -5.77 -9.89
N LEU A 280 -1.77 -5.37 -11.15
CA LEU A 280 -1.58 -6.23 -12.30
C LEU A 280 -0.12 -6.73 -12.41
N GLY A 281 0.85 -5.84 -12.16
CA GLY A 281 2.27 -6.18 -12.15
C GLY A 281 2.60 -7.24 -11.10
N HIS A 282 2.07 -7.08 -9.89
CA HIS A 282 2.13 -8.07 -8.81
C HIS A 282 1.53 -9.42 -9.22
N TRP A 283 0.29 -9.42 -9.71
CA TRP A 283 -0.36 -10.65 -10.17
C TRP A 283 0.46 -11.36 -11.26
N LEU A 284 0.91 -10.61 -12.27
CA LEU A 284 1.63 -11.13 -13.43
C LEU A 284 3.00 -11.71 -13.04
N ILE A 285 3.78 -11.00 -12.22
CA ILE A 285 5.11 -11.46 -11.84
C ILE A 285 5.03 -12.75 -11.02
N PHE A 286 4.05 -12.85 -10.12
CA PHE A 286 3.82 -14.05 -9.33
C PHE A 286 3.23 -15.21 -10.15
N ALA A 287 2.44 -14.93 -11.19
CA ALA A 287 2.03 -15.93 -12.17
C ALA A 287 3.21 -16.49 -12.97
N LEU A 288 4.12 -15.63 -13.42
CA LEU A 288 5.34 -16.05 -14.12
C LEU A 288 6.28 -16.83 -13.18
N LEU A 289 6.40 -16.43 -11.92
CA LEU A 289 7.13 -17.18 -10.89
C LEU A 289 6.51 -18.57 -10.65
N GLY A 290 5.19 -18.65 -10.52
CA GLY A 290 4.47 -19.91 -10.38
C GLY A 290 4.74 -20.86 -11.55
N LEU A 291 4.56 -20.36 -12.78
CA LEU A 291 4.79 -21.12 -14.01
C LEU A 291 6.23 -21.60 -14.12
N SER A 292 7.20 -20.68 -14.06
CA SER A 292 8.62 -20.99 -14.21
C SER A 292 9.13 -21.93 -13.13
N SER A 293 8.73 -21.72 -11.86
CA SER A 293 9.09 -22.59 -10.74
C SER A 293 8.49 -23.99 -10.92
N ALA A 294 7.23 -24.12 -11.33
CA ALA A 294 6.60 -25.42 -11.54
C ALA A 294 7.26 -26.20 -12.69
N LEU A 295 7.71 -25.50 -13.75
CA LEU A 295 8.39 -26.11 -14.89
C LEU A 295 9.86 -26.46 -14.62
N TYR A 296 10.56 -25.66 -13.81
CA TYR A 296 11.96 -25.91 -13.47
C TYR A 296 12.10 -26.95 -12.35
N PHE A 297 11.38 -26.77 -11.25
CA PHE A 297 11.44 -27.61 -10.05
C PHE A 297 10.56 -28.86 -10.16
N ARG A 298 10.58 -29.56 -11.31
CA ARG A 298 9.71 -30.73 -11.58
C ARG A 298 9.88 -31.88 -10.59
N LYS A 299 11.05 -31.96 -9.93
CA LYS A 299 11.39 -32.96 -8.91
C LYS A 299 10.66 -32.72 -7.58
N TYR A 300 10.24 -31.47 -7.31
CA TYR A 300 9.49 -31.11 -6.12
C TYR A 300 7.98 -31.18 -6.39
N SER A 301 7.20 -31.48 -5.36
CA SER A 301 5.74 -31.42 -5.44
C SER A 301 5.27 -29.97 -5.62
N LEU A 302 4.16 -29.78 -6.32
CA LEU A 302 3.57 -28.44 -6.50
C LEU A 302 3.26 -27.76 -5.16
N TRP A 303 2.90 -28.54 -4.13
CA TRP A 303 2.67 -28.03 -2.78
C TRP A 303 3.91 -27.38 -2.17
N ILE A 304 5.10 -27.98 -2.31
CA ILE A 304 6.35 -27.40 -1.79
C ILE A 304 6.68 -26.09 -2.52
N CYS A 305 6.54 -26.08 -3.86
CA CYS A 305 6.71 -24.85 -4.64
C CYS A 305 5.70 -23.78 -4.23
N GLY A 306 4.44 -24.18 -3.99
CA GLY A 306 3.38 -23.29 -3.54
C GLY A 306 3.70 -22.64 -2.20
N PHE A 307 4.07 -23.44 -1.20
CA PHE A 307 4.47 -22.90 0.11
C PHE A 307 5.70 -21.98 0.03
N ALA A 308 6.69 -22.32 -0.81
CA ALA A 308 7.84 -21.45 -1.02
C ALA A 308 7.45 -20.09 -1.62
N LEU A 309 6.61 -20.09 -2.66
CA LEU A 309 6.17 -18.86 -3.32
C LEU A 309 5.21 -18.04 -2.47
N LEU A 310 4.30 -18.67 -1.70
CA LEU A 310 3.46 -17.97 -0.74
C LEU A 310 4.28 -17.33 0.39
N THR A 311 5.32 -18.03 0.85
CA THR A 311 6.27 -17.46 1.83
C THR A 311 7.02 -16.28 1.23
N MET A 312 7.38 -16.34 -0.06
CA MET A 312 8.00 -15.23 -0.77
C MET A 312 7.04 -14.03 -0.91
N ALA A 313 5.77 -14.25 -1.25
CA ALA A 313 4.76 -13.19 -1.27
C ALA A 313 4.54 -12.56 0.12
N ALA A 314 4.52 -13.37 1.18
CA ALA A 314 4.48 -12.85 2.55
C ALA A 314 5.77 -12.07 2.91
N THR A 315 6.91 -12.48 2.36
CA THR A 315 8.20 -11.79 2.56
C THR A 315 8.17 -10.41 1.90
N THR A 316 7.64 -10.28 0.68
CA THR A 316 7.54 -8.98 0.01
C THR A 316 6.66 -8.00 0.78
N GLU A 317 5.53 -8.45 1.32
CA GLU A 317 4.67 -7.64 2.19
C GLU A 317 5.33 -7.30 3.53
N THR A 318 6.05 -8.24 4.14
CA THR A 318 6.75 -8.00 5.40
C THR A 318 7.87 -6.97 5.22
N LEU A 319 8.65 -7.07 4.14
CA LEU A 319 9.75 -6.14 3.87
C LEU A 319 9.26 -4.71 3.61
N GLN A 320 8.03 -4.52 3.10
CA GLN A 320 7.43 -3.20 2.97
C GLN A 320 7.27 -2.49 4.33
N LEU A 321 7.04 -3.22 5.42
CA LEU A 321 7.00 -2.63 6.78
C LEU A 321 8.34 -2.02 7.21
N LEU A 322 9.45 -2.41 6.58
CA LEU A 322 10.78 -1.86 6.84
C LEU A 322 11.07 -0.61 6.00
N THR A 323 10.16 -0.21 5.12
CA THR A 323 10.29 0.99 4.26
C THR A 323 9.35 2.10 4.72
N ASP A 324 9.84 3.33 4.84
CA ASP A 324 9.13 4.43 5.53
C ASP A 324 7.79 4.87 4.89
N ALA A 325 7.54 4.49 3.63
CA ALA A 325 6.41 4.98 2.85
C ALA A 325 5.47 3.87 2.35
N ARG A 326 5.61 2.64 2.86
CA ARG A 326 4.77 1.51 2.46
C ARG A 326 4.08 0.89 3.67
N SER A 327 2.81 0.55 3.48
CA SER A 327 2.02 -0.24 4.41
C SER A 327 1.84 -1.62 3.80
N ALA A 328 2.12 -2.68 4.55
CA ALA A 328 1.76 -4.03 4.14
C ALA A 328 0.24 -4.13 3.95
N ASN A 329 -0.19 -4.82 2.91
CA ASN A 329 -1.60 -5.01 2.63
C ASN A 329 -1.91 -6.49 2.40
N ILE A 330 -2.78 -7.05 3.23
CA ILE A 330 -3.24 -8.44 3.09
C ILE A 330 -3.80 -8.71 1.69
N ARG A 331 -4.36 -7.70 1.03
CA ARG A 331 -4.89 -7.80 -0.32
C ARG A 331 -3.80 -8.04 -1.36
N ASP A 332 -2.60 -7.50 -1.17
CA ASP A 332 -1.49 -7.70 -2.10
C ASP A 332 -0.96 -9.13 -2.02
N LEU A 333 -0.89 -9.68 -0.80
CA LEU A 333 -0.62 -11.11 -0.59
C LEU A 333 -1.65 -12.01 -1.30
N LEU A 334 -2.94 -11.64 -1.29
CA LEU A 334 -3.98 -12.41 -1.98
C LEU A 334 -3.82 -12.35 -3.51
N ILE A 335 -3.43 -11.20 -4.05
CA ILE A 335 -3.18 -11.02 -5.49
C ILE A 335 -1.97 -11.84 -5.93
N ASP A 336 -0.87 -11.78 -5.18
CA ASP A 336 0.33 -12.57 -5.43
C ASP A 336 -0.01 -14.08 -5.38
N SER A 337 -0.83 -14.49 -4.40
CA SER A 337 -1.32 -15.88 -4.26
C SER A 337 -2.17 -16.32 -5.47
N ALA A 338 -3.07 -15.46 -5.95
CA ALA A 338 -3.86 -15.74 -7.14
C ALA A 338 -2.99 -15.85 -8.40
N GLY A 339 -1.95 -15.01 -8.51
CA GLY A 339 -0.92 -15.10 -9.55
C GLY A 339 -0.23 -16.47 -9.52
N ILE A 340 0.32 -16.86 -8.37
CA ILE A 340 0.99 -18.17 -8.18
C ILE A 340 0.10 -19.33 -8.65
N LEU A 341 -1.18 -19.33 -8.23
CA LEU A 341 -2.14 -20.36 -8.62
C LEU A 341 -2.36 -20.40 -10.13
N ALA A 342 -2.56 -19.24 -10.77
CA ALA A 342 -2.70 -19.15 -12.22
C ALA A 342 -1.46 -19.72 -12.95
N GLY A 343 -0.26 -19.37 -12.48
CA GLY A 343 0.99 -19.92 -13.00
C GLY A 343 1.08 -21.45 -12.89
N PHE A 344 0.65 -22.02 -11.77
CA PHE A 344 0.62 -23.48 -11.58
C PHE A 344 -0.40 -24.17 -12.49
N LEU A 345 -1.59 -23.61 -12.66
CA LEU A 345 -2.61 -24.15 -13.56
C LEU A 345 -2.07 -24.23 -15.00
N LEU A 346 -1.40 -23.18 -15.47
CA LEU A 346 -0.75 -23.15 -16.78
C LEU A 346 0.40 -24.16 -16.90
N ALA A 347 1.16 -24.39 -15.84
CA ALA A 347 2.27 -25.35 -15.83
C ALA A 347 1.81 -26.82 -15.84
N THR A 348 0.60 -27.11 -15.36
CA THR A 348 0.10 -28.48 -15.12
C THR A 348 0.09 -29.34 -16.39
N PRO A 349 -0.54 -28.94 -17.52
CA PRO A 349 -0.54 -29.75 -18.74
C PRO A 349 0.88 -30.01 -19.28
N LEU A 350 1.76 -29.00 -19.20
CA LEU A 350 3.17 -29.09 -19.61
C LEU A 350 3.97 -30.06 -18.73
N ARG A 351 3.64 -30.13 -17.44
CA ARG A 351 4.25 -31.11 -16.51
C ARG A 351 3.83 -32.54 -16.83
N LEU A 352 2.56 -32.76 -17.19
CA LEU A 352 1.98 -34.07 -17.49
C LEU A 352 2.48 -34.65 -18.83
N GLY A 353 2.51 -33.83 -19.89
CA GLY A 353 2.95 -34.28 -21.23
C GLY A 353 4.38 -34.83 -21.26
N GLY A 354 5.28 -34.29 -20.43
CA GLY A 354 6.67 -34.76 -20.35
C GLY A 354 6.86 -36.13 -19.68
N ARG A 355 5.88 -36.64 -18.93
CA ARG A 355 5.98 -37.97 -18.29
C ARG A 355 5.66 -39.11 -19.25
N GLN A 356 4.80 -38.90 -20.24
CA GLN A 356 4.40 -39.94 -21.18
C GLN A 356 5.50 -40.30 -22.19
N ALA A 357 6.39 -39.36 -22.50
CA ALA A 357 7.48 -39.57 -23.46
C ALA A 357 8.66 -40.42 -22.93
N THR A 358 8.71 -40.73 -21.63
CA THR A 358 9.83 -41.47 -21.01
C THR A 358 9.50 -42.92 -20.65
N THR A 359 8.24 -43.35 -20.80
CA THR A 359 7.80 -44.72 -20.53
C THR A 359 7.68 -45.59 -21.78
N VAL A 360 8.07 -45.08 -22.96
CA VAL A 360 8.12 -45.82 -24.21
C VAL A 360 9.57 -45.87 -24.68
N ASN A 361 10.38 -46.75 -24.08
CA ASN A 361 11.63 -47.26 -24.62
C ASN A 361 12.07 -48.48 -23.82
#